data_AF-A0A3M1CIC7-F1
#
_entry.id   AF-A0A3M1CIC7-F1
#
_cell.length_a   1.000
_cell.length_b   1.000
_cell.length_c   1.000
_cell.angle_alpha   90.00
_cell.angle_beta   90.00
_cell.angle_gamma   90.00
#
_symmetry.space_group_name_H-M   'P 1'
#
loop_
_entity.id
_entity.type
_entity.pdbx_description
1 polymer ?
#
loop_
_entity_poly.entity_id
_entity_poly.type
_entity_poly.pdbx_seq_one_letter_code
_entity_poly.pdbx_strand_id
1 'polypeptide(L)' 'MTPDLKVTIAGVEFANPVMTASGCCGYGEELARVFPLEKLGALV' A
#
# COMPACT_ATOMS: atom_id res chain seq x y z
N MET A 1 -22.57 0.04 -3.14
CA MET A 1 -22.00 -0.40 -1.85
C MET A 1 -20.51 -0.59 -2.09
N THR A 2 -19.64 0.14 -1.39
CA THR A 2 -18.19 0.00 -1.56
C THR A 2 -17.70 -1.05 -0.56
N PRO A 3 -16.96 -2.09 -0.98
CA PRO A 3 -16.44 -3.10 -0.07
C PRO A 3 -15.39 -2.50 0.88
N ASP A 4 -15.40 -2.93 2.13
CA ASP A 4 -14.30 -2.66 3.06
C ASP A 4 -13.11 -3.55 2.70
N LEU A 5 -11.95 -2.94 2.45
CA LEU A 5 -10.73 -3.63 2.04
C LEU A 5 -9.71 -3.73 3.18
N LYS A 6 -9.98 -3.19 4.37
CA LYS A 6 -9.03 -3.23 5.49
C LYS A 6 -8.62 -4.65 5.83
N VAL A 7 -7.33 -4.85 6.13
CA VAL A 7 -6.76 -6.14 6.52
C VAL A 7 -5.84 -6.00 7.73
N THR A 8 -5.72 -7.07 8.52
CA THR A 8 -4.76 -7.17 9.62
C THR A 8 -3.74 -8.26 9.32
N ILE A 9 -2.46 -7.90 9.27
CA ILE A 9 -1.35 -8.84 9.01
C ILE A 9 -0.35 -8.71 10.15
N ALA A 10 0.00 -9.83 10.80
CA ALA A 10 0.92 -9.87 11.93
C ALA A 10 0.60 -8.85 13.06
N GLY A 11 -0.69 -8.54 13.27
CA GLY A 11 -1.15 -7.59 14.30
C GLY A 11 -1.16 -6.12 13.87
N VAL A 12 -0.80 -5.79 12.63
CA VAL A 12 -0.83 -4.42 12.08
C VAL A 12 -2.05 -4.26 11.17
N GLU A 13 -2.82 -3.18 11.35
CA GLU A 13 -3.95 -2.82 10.48
C GLU A 13 -3.45 -2.03 9.26
N PHE A 14 -3.89 -2.44 8.08
CA PHE A 14 -3.61 -1.78 6.80
C PHE A 14 -4.91 -1.33 6.14
N ALA A 15 -4.86 -0.19 5.43
CA ALA A 15 -6.03 0.38 4.77
C ALA A 15 -6.61 -0.54 3.68
N ASN A 16 -5.77 -1.36 3.05
CA ASN A 16 -6.14 -2.36 2.04
C ASN A 16 -4.99 -3.38 1.81
N PRO A 17 -5.21 -4.51 1.11
CA PRO A 17 -4.16 -5.51 0.90
C PRO A 17 -3.19 -5.17 -0.25
N VAL A 18 -3.34 -4.03 -0.93
CA VAL A 18 -2.49 -3.66 -2.06
C VAL A 18 -1.20 -3.05 -1.55
N MET A 19 -0.07 -3.69 -1.85
CA MET A 19 1.26 -3.25 -1.44
C MET A 19 2.27 -3.52 -2.55
N THR A 20 3.38 -2.80 -2.55
CA THR A 20 4.47 -3.07 -3.50
C THR A 20 5.20 -4.35 -3.10
N ALA A 21 5.81 -5.03 -4.08
CA ALA A 21 6.79 -6.07 -3.80
C ALA A 21 8.18 -5.43 -3.61
N SER A 22 8.97 -6.01 -2.72
CA SER A 22 10.33 -5.52 -2.46
C SER A 22 11.19 -5.53 -3.72
N GLY A 23 11.91 -4.44 -3.95
CA GLY A 23 12.74 -4.26 -5.16
C GLY A 23 11.97 -3.86 -6.42
N CYS A 24 10.64 -3.74 -6.39
CA CYS A 24 9.83 -3.34 -7.54
C CYS A 24 9.44 -1.87 -7.56
N CYS A 25 9.78 -1.09 -6.52
CA CYS A 25 9.33 0.30 -6.41
C CYS A 25 10.32 1.27 -5.69
N GLY A 26 11.58 0.86 -5.48
CA GLY A 26 12.54 1.67 -4.75
C GLY A 26 12.00 2.13 -3.38
N TYR A 27 12.17 3.41 -3.06
CA TYR A 27 11.60 4.04 -1.85
C TYR A 27 10.28 4.79 -2.12
N GLY A 28 9.65 4.55 -3.28
CA GLY A 28 8.38 5.17 -3.66
C GLY A 28 8.47 6.59 -4.24
N GLU A 29 9.66 7.16 -4.40
CA GLU A 29 9.85 8.54 -4.89
C GLU A 29 9.34 8.75 -6.32
N GLU A 30 9.52 7.77 -7.20
CA GLU A 30 9.02 7.82 -8.57
C GLU A 30 7.51 7.63 -8.61
N LEU A 31 6.99 6.72 -7.79
CA LEU A 31 5.57 6.39 -7.75
C LEU A 31 4.73 7.53 -7.15
N ALA A 32 5.27 8.23 -6.16
CA ALA A 32 4.67 9.42 -5.54
C ALA A 32 4.42 10.57 -6.54
N ARG A 33 5.13 10.59 -7.66
CA ARG A 33 4.91 11.57 -8.75
C ARG A 33 3.70 11.24 -9.61
N VAL A 34 3.23 9.99 -9.56
CA VAL A 34 2.13 9.46 -10.38
C VAL A 34 0.84 9.38 -9.57
N PHE A 35 0.91 9.02 -8.28
CA PHE A 35 -0.27 8.99 -7.40
C PHE A 35 0.09 9.08 -5.90
N PRO A 36 -0.89 9.39 -5.03
CA PRO A 36 -0.65 9.49 -3.58
C PRO A 36 -0.38 8.11 -2.95
N LEU A 37 0.80 7.94 -2.33
CA LEU A 37 1.24 6.66 -1.77
C LEU A 37 0.37 6.18 -0.61
N GLU A 38 -0.31 7.08 0.10
CA GLU A 38 -1.21 6.75 1.22
C GLU A 38 -2.44 5.93 0.79
N LYS A 39 -2.68 5.77 -0.51
CA LYS A 39 -3.69 4.87 -1.05
C LYS A 39 -3.26 3.39 -1.01
N LEU A 40 -1.97 3.10 -0.94
CA LEU A 40 -1.47 1.73 -0.77
C LEU A 40 -1.64 1.31 0.69
N GLY A 41 -1.81 0.00 0.90
CA GLY A 41 -1.70 -0.60 2.23
C GLY A 41 -0.29 -0.47 2.78
N ALA A 42 0.73 -0.78 1.97
CA ALA A 42 2.13 -0.70 2.39
C ALA A 42 3.10 -0.50 1.21
N LEU A 43 4.28 0.03 1.52
CA LEU A 43 5.49 -0.03 0.70
C LEU A 43 6.43 -1.07 1.33
N VAL A 44 6.85 -2.09 0.56
CA VAL A 44 7.70 -3.22 0.99
C VAL A 44 9.02 -3.21 0.23
#